data_AF-A0A6S7GQG2-F1
#
_entry.id   AF-A0A6S7GQG2-F1
#
_cell.length_a   1.000
_cell.length_b   1.000
_cell.length_c   1.000
_cell.angle_alpha   90.00
_cell.angle_beta   90.00
_cell.angle_gamma   90.00
#
_symmetry.space_group_name_H-M   'P 1'
#
loop_
_entity.id
_entity.type
_entity.pdbx_description
1 polymer ?
#
loop_
_entity_poly.entity_id
_entity_poly.type
_entity_poly.pdbx_seq_one_letter_code
_entity_poly.pdbx_strand_id
1 'polypeptide(L)'
;GRFTWRHNSILKTLARYLSSIKNNSLIYADIDGFDNPSVITGLEDRHDMLVLSNTKDTICVIELTVGFETNITKNCKRKAAR
;
A
#
# COMPACT_ATOMS: atom_id res chain seq x y z
N GLY A 1 -2.48 -3.07 14.49
CA GLY A 1 -2.05 -4.43 14.88
C GLY A 1 -0.73 -4.81 14.18
N ARG A 2 -0.14 -5.98 14.48
CA ARG A 2 1.15 -6.42 13.87
C ARG A 2 1.14 -6.43 12.32
N PHE A 3 -0.02 -6.66 11.72
CA PHE A 3 -0.20 -6.67 10.27
C PHE A 3 -0.24 -5.26 9.67
N THR A 4 -0.92 -4.33 10.33
CA THR A 4 -0.91 -2.90 9.99
C THR A 4 0.51 -2.33 9.94
N TRP A 5 1.37 -2.67 10.92
CA TRP A 5 2.75 -2.15 10.90
C TRP A 5 3.55 -2.65 9.68
N ARG A 6 3.41 -3.92 9.29
CA ARG A 6 4.11 -4.46 8.11
C ARG A 6 3.58 -3.85 6.82
N HIS A 7 2.26 -3.77 6.70
CA HIS A 7 1.58 -3.15 5.57
C HIS A 7 2.04 -1.69 5.41
N ASN A 8 1.92 -0.88 6.46
CA ASN A 8 2.39 0.52 6.45
C ASN A 8 3.90 0.64 6.17
N SER A 9 4.72 -0.30 6.65
CA SER A 9 6.17 -0.30 6.37
C SER A 9 6.47 -0.52 4.89
N ILE A 10 5.71 -1.39 4.22
CA ILE A 10 5.86 -1.63 2.77
C ILE A 10 5.39 -0.40 2.01
N LEU A 11 4.20 0.13 2.33
CA LEU A 11 3.69 1.35 1.70
C LEU A 11 4.66 2.53 1.84
N LYS A 12 5.20 2.74 3.03
CA LYS A 12 6.15 3.83 3.28
C LYS A 12 7.44 3.67 2.49
N THR A 13 7.88 2.43 2.25
CA THR A 13 9.06 2.15 1.44
C THR A 13 8.78 2.42 -0.03
N LEU A 14 7.66 1.93 -0.55
CA LEU A 14 7.24 2.15 -1.94
C LEU A 14 7.04 3.63 -2.23
N ALA A 15 6.28 4.32 -1.39
CA ALA A 15 5.96 5.73 -1.56
C ALA A 15 7.23 6.59 -1.58
N ARG A 16 8.15 6.38 -0.63
CA ARG A 16 9.47 7.07 -0.62
C ARG A 16 10.29 6.78 -1.86
N TYR A 17 10.35 5.52 -2.30
CA TYR A 17 11.11 5.14 -3.48
C TYR A 17 10.53 5.80 -4.73
N LEU A 18 9.21 5.68 -4.94
CA LEU A 18 8.53 6.25 -6.11
C LEU A 18 8.62 7.78 -6.13
N SER A 19 8.48 8.45 -4.98
CA SER A 19 8.68 9.90 -4.86
C SER A 19 10.13 10.34 -5.13
N SER A 20 11.12 9.44 -4.95
CA SER A 20 12.52 9.74 -5.24
C SER A 20 12.89 9.58 -6.72
N ILE A 21 12.09 8.83 -7.48
CA ILE A 21 12.24 8.76 -8.93
C ILE A 21 11.79 10.10 -9.49
N LYS A 22 12.67 10.78 -10.24
CA LYS A 22 12.29 11.97 -11.02
C LYS A 22 11.42 11.57 -12.21
N ASN A 23 10.18 11.22 -11.91
CA ASN A 23 9.09 11.11 -12.86
C ASN A 23 8.08 12.20 -12.47
N ASN A 24 7.46 12.88 -13.43
CA ASN A 24 6.52 13.96 -13.16
C ASN A 24 5.17 13.40 -12.66
N SER A 25 5.22 12.50 -11.66
CA SER A 25 4.06 11.78 -11.14
C SER A 25 3.76 12.24 -9.72
N LEU A 26 2.48 12.25 -9.38
CA LEU A 26 2.01 12.50 -8.03
C LEU A 26 1.77 11.17 -7.33
N ILE A 27 2.25 11.06 -6.10
CA ILE A 27 2.17 9.84 -5.29
C ILE A 27 1.29 10.11 -4.08
N TYR A 28 0.27 9.28 -3.89
CA TYR A 28 -0.65 9.32 -2.75
C TYR A 28 -0.66 7.96 -2.07
N ALA A 29 -0.80 7.91 -0.76
CA ALA A 29 -0.79 6.66 0.00
C ALA A 29 -1.60 6.76 1.29
N ASP A 30 -2.26 5.67 1.69
CA ASP A 30 -3.06 5.61 2.93
C ASP A 30 -2.20 5.41 4.18
N ILE A 31 -1.21 6.29 4.38
CA ILE A 31 -0.28 6.26 5.52
C ILE A 31 0.12 7.65 5.97
N ASP A 32 0.54 7.77 7.24
CA ASP A 32 1.01 9.04 7.79
C ASP A 32 2.16 9.66 6.98
N GLY A 33 1.98 10.94 6.63
CA GLY A 33 2.96 11.74 5.88
C GLY A 33 2.76 11.72 4.36
N PHE A 34 1.69 11.12 3.86
CA PHE A 34 1.28 11.18 2.47
C PHE A 34 -0.18 11.64 2.37
N ASP A 35 -0.48 12.39 1.31
CA ASP A 35 -1.86 12.73 0.98
C ASP A 35 -2.58 11.49 0.42
N ASN A 36 -3.89 11.38 0.65
CA ASN A 36 -4.73 10.34 0.07
C ASN A 36 -6.10 10.88 -0.35
N PRO A 37 -6.22 11.47 -1.55
CA PRO A 37 -7.48 11.98 -2.06
C PRO A 37 -8.31 10.81 -2.61
N SER A 38 -9.25 10.32 -1.81
CA SER A 38 -10.27 9.34 -2.23
C SER A 38 -11.05 9.80 -3.48
N VAL A 39 -11.14 11.11 -3.68
CA VAL A 39 -11.89 11.75 -4.78
C VAL A 39 -11.31 11.42 -6.16
N ILE A 40 -10.02 11.10 -6.28
CA ILE A 40 -9.39 10.93 -7.60
C ILE A 40 -9.92 9.70 -8.35
N THR A 41 -10.26 8.64 -7.64
CA THR A 41 -10.80 7.42 -8.25
C THR A 41 -12.33 7.37 -8.24
N GLY A 42 -13.00 8.33 -7.58
CA GLY A 42 -14.45 8.35 -7.43
C GLY A 42 -15.00 7.21 -6.57
N LEU A 43 -14.14 6.51 -5.83
CA LEU A 43 -14.50 5.41 -4.96
C LEU A 43 -14.61 5.89 -3.50
N GLU A 44 -15.55 5.32 -2.75
CA GLU A 44 -15.70 5.61 -1.31
C GLU A 44 -14.54 5.02 -0.50
N ASP A 45 -14.00 3.89 -0.96
CA ASP A 45 -12.89 3.20 -0.31
C ASP A 45 -11.55 3.83 -0.70
N ARG A 46 -10.68 3.99 0.30
CA ARG A 46 -9.33 4.50 0.11
C ARG A 46 -8.41 3.40 -0.39
N HIS A 47 -7.69 3.70 -1.45
CA HIS A 47 -6.62 2.85 -1.95
C HIS A 47 -5.39 2.91 -1.05
N ASP A 48 -4.67 1.80 -0.96
CA ASP A 48 -3.38 1.72 -0.28
C ASP A 48 -2.37 2.71 -0.87
N MET A 49 -2.29 2.81 -2.21
CA MET A 49 -1.45 3.77 -2.91
C MET A 49 -1.97 4.10 -4.31
N LEU A 50 -1.81 5.36 -4.72
CA LEU A 50 -2.17 5.87 -6.04
C LEU A 50 -0.97 6.60 -6.66
N VAL A 51 -0.72 6.32 -7.93
CA VAL A 51 0.30 6.99 -8.74
C VAL A 51 -0.37 7.63 -9.95
N LEU A 52 -0.31 8.97 -10.03
CA LEU A 52 -0.81 9.72 -11.17
C LEU A 52 0.36 10.15 -12.04
N SER A 53 0.47 9.60 -13.24
CA SER A 53 1.49 10.03 -14.19
C SER A 53 0.99 11.18 -15.05
N ASN A 54 1.50 12.39 -14.81
CA ASN A 54 1.09 13.56 -15.58
C ASN A 54 1.61 13.53 -17.03
N THR A 55 2.62 12.69 -17.32
CA THR A 55 3.21 12.59 -18.67
C THR A 55 2.52 11.56 -19.55
N LYS A 56 1.93 10.53 -18.94
CA LYS A 56 1.30 9.42 -19.66
C LYS A 56 -0.22 9.43 -19.57
N ASP A 57 -0.78 10.36 -18.79
CA ASP A 57 -2.22 10.42 -18.48
C ASP A 57 -2.75 9.08 -17.96
N THR A 58 -1.98 8.46 -17.06
CA THR A 58 -2.31 7.15 -16.49
C THR A 58 -2.45 7.22 -14.98
N ILE A 59 -3.47 6.53 -14.48
CA ILE A 59 -3.70 6.28 -13.06
C ILE A 59 -3.28 4.84 -12.75
N CYS A 60 -2.40 4.65 -11.77
CA CYS A 60 -2.03 3.34 -11.27
C CYS A 60 -2.42 3.23 -9.80
N VAL A 61 -3.26 2.24 -9.50
CA VAL A 61 -3.67 1.89 -8.13
C VAL A 61 -2.87 0.67 -7.70
N ILE A 62 -2.34 0.69 -6.48
CA ILE A 62 -1.58 -0.42 -5.89
C ILE A 62 -2.25 -0.79 -4.58
N GLU A 63 -2.70 -2.04 -4.49
CA GLU A 63 -3.29 -2.63 -3.28
C GLU A 63 -2.38 -3.72 -2.73
N LEU A 64 -2.05 -3.64 -1.45
CA LEU A 64 -1.25 -4.65 -0.76
C LEU A 64 -2.16 -5.74 -0.20
N THR A 65 -2.35 -6.78 -0.99
CA THR A 65 -3.02 -7.98 -0.51
C THR A 65 -2.08 -8.77 0.41
N VAL A 66 -2.48 -9.00 1.66
CA VAL A 66 -1.74 -9.91 2.55
C VAL A 66 -2.15 -11.34 2.23
N GLY A 67 -1.22 -12.14 1.70
CA GLY A 67 -1.41 -13.59 1.53
C GLY A 67 -1.48 -14.29 2.88
N PHE A 68 -2.68 -14.38 3.47
CA PHE A 68 -2.87 -14.91 4.82
C PHE A 68 -2.94 -16.44 4.93
N GLU A 69 -2.98 -17.18 3.83
CA GLU A 69 -3.48 -18.56 3.92
C GLU A 69 -2.46 -19.60 4.42
N THR A 70 -1.17 -19.50 4.06
CA THR A 70 -0.21 -20.55 4.45
C THR A 70 0.50 -20.28 5.78
N ASN A 71 0.60 -19.01 6.20
CA ASN A 71 1.35 -18.64 7.40
C ASN A 71 0.52 -18.64 8.67
N ILE A 72 -0.80 -18.39 8.60
CA ILE A 72 -1.68 -18.52 9.77
C ILE A 72 -1.77 -19.98 10.19
N THR A 73 -2.08 -20.89 9.27
CA THR A 73 -2.21 -22.32 9.57
C THR A 73 -0.90 -22.90 10.12
N LYS A 74 0.24 -22.54 9.54
CA LYS A 74 1.57 -22.97 10.04
C LYS A 74 1.96 -22.32 11.38
N ASN A 75 1.53 -21.09 11.67
CA ASN A 75 1.78 -20.45 12.96
C ASN A 75 0.82 -20.95 14.06
N CYS A 76 -0.44 -21.22 13.73
CA CYS A 76 -1.39 -21.86 14.64
C CYS A 76 -0.92 -23.27 14.99
N LYS A 77 -0.48 -24.07 14.01
CA LYS A 77 0.14 -25.39 14.25
C LYS A 77 1.39 -25.30 15.14
N ARG A 78 2.29 -24.32 14.90
CA ARG A 78 3.48 -24.10 15.74
C ARG A 78 3.15 -23.65 17.17
N LYS A 79 2.08 -22.89 17.36
CA LYS A 79 1.62 -22.46 18.69
C LYS A 79 0.88 -23.55 19.46
N ALA A 80 0.16 -24.44 18.77
CA ALA A 80 -0.50 -25.59 19.38
C ALA A 80 0.49 -26.72 19.75
N ALA A 81 1.70 -26.70 19.19
CA ALA A 81 2.78 -27.64 19.49
C ALA A 81 3.73 -27.15 20.62
N ARG A 82 3.40 -26.04 21.29
CA ARG A 82 4.07 -25.51 22.48
C ARG A 82 3.09 -25.46 23.62
#